data_AF-A0A1E5PEN9-F1
#
_entry.id   AF-A0A1E5PEN9-F1
#
_cell.length_a   1.000
_cell.length_b   1.000
_cell.length_c   1.000
_cell.angle_alpha   90.00
_cell.angle_beta   90.00
_cell.angle_gamma   90.00
#
_symmetry.space_group_name_H-M   'P 1'
#
loop_
_entity.id
_entity.type
_entity.pdbx_description
1 polymer ?
#
loop_
_entity_poly.entity_id
_entity_poly.type
_entity_poly.pdbx_seq_one_letter_code
_entity_poly.pdbx_strand_id
1 'polypeptide(L)'
;MPLLVPPAPAPALRSVLAALGSPTAVREARPPALRAAQGPLSPEFPLPFHVLDGIIPSGRPPRTRLTGWRFLIRSGDRTVAAADTMLTADGWAFSHFCEGPYIASSELALRQAEAMTKRYQPRLLSVPELYMLTLWLHDGPAAGVDASETMPLPTDLLVPLAPAPPGIASHRPHRVADLLPLLTHRLTPPAVPLLSQPA
;
A
#
# COMPACT_ATOMS: atom_id res chain seq x y z
N MET A 1 -21.27 -0.67 -0.56
CA MET A 1 -21.30 0.61 -1.30
C MET A 1 -20.01 0.74 -2.11
N PRO A 2 -19.98 1.42 -3.27
CA PRO A 2 -18.76 1.50 -4.05
C PRO A 2 -17.67 2.30 -3.31
N LEU A 3 -16.44 1.81 -3.37
CA LEU A 3 -15.25 2.56 -2.96
C LEU A 3 -15.08 3.79 -3.86
N LEU A 4 -14.53 4.87 -3.30
CA LEU A 4 -14.15 6.05 -4.05
C LEU A 4 -12.72 5.87 -4.56
N VAL A 5 -12.56 5.00 -5.56
CA VAL A 5 -11.25 4.74 -6.16
C VAL A 5 -10.77 6.00 -6.89
N PRO A 6 -9.63 6.60 -6.48
CA PRO A 6 -9.14 7.79 -7.13
C PRO A 6 -8.63 7.45 -8.55
N PRO A 7 -8.80 8.34 -9.53
CA PRO A 7 -8.20 8.12 -10.85
C PRO A 7 -6.67 8.15 -10.73
N ALA A 8 -6.00 7.15 -11.28
CA ALA A 8 -4.55 7.17 -11.39
C ALA A 8 -4.09 8.28 -12.36
N PRO A 9 -2.89 8.85 -12.15
CA PRO A 9 -2.23 9.69 -13.13
C PRO A 9 -2.15 8.96 -14.47
N ALA A 10 -2.61 9.61 -15.54
CA ALA A 10 -2.63 9.00 -16.87
C ALA A 10 -1.25 8.46 -17.33
N PRO A 11 -0.10 9.12 -17.05
CA PRO A 11 1.21 8.56 -17.37
C PRO A 11 1.52 7.26 -16.61
N ALA A 12 1.08 7.13 -15.35
CA ALA A 12 1.27 5.92 -14.55
C ALA A 12 0.54 4.72 -15.20
N LEU A 13 -0.74 4.89 -15.51
CA LEU A 13 -1.54 3.84 -16.17
C LEU A 13 -0.94 3.46 -17.54
N ARG A 14 -0.56 4.44 -18.36
CA ARG A 14 0.08 4.19 -19.67
C ARG A 14 1.37 3.39 -19.54
N SER A 15 2.20 3.70 -18.54
CA SER A 15 3.45 2.96 -18.31
C SER A 15 3.20 1.48 -17.95
N VAL A 16 2.15 1.19 -17.17
CA VAL A 16 1.76 -0.18 -16.81
C VAL A 16 1.23 -0.92 -18.04
N LEU A 17 0.37 -0.30 -18.85
CA LEU A 17 -0.14 -0.90 -20.09
C LEU A 17 1.00 -1.20 -21.07
N ALA A 18 1.97 -0.30 -21.20
CA ALA A 18 3.17 -0.53 -22.01
C ALA A 18 4.00 -1.72 -21.48
N ALA A 19 4.18 -1.83 -20.17
CA ALA A 19 4.91 -2.95 -19.55
C ALA A 19 4.19 -4.30 -19.74
N LEU A 20 2.85 -4.33 -19.66
CA LEU A 20 2.05 -5.52 -19.94
C LEU A 20 2.17 -5.96 -21.41
N GLY A 21 2.17 -5.01 -22.34
CA GLY A 21 2.29 -5.25 -23.78
C GLY A 21 3.70 -5.58 -24.26
N SER A 22 4.74 -5.27 -23.48
CA SER A 22 6.13 -5.50 -23.89
C SER A 22 6.74 -6.75 -23.23
N PRO A 23 7.23 -7.73 -24.00
CA PRO A 23 7.95 -8.89 -23.48
C PRO A 23 9.27 -8.52 -22.78
N THR A 24 9.85 -7.36 -23.11
CA THR A 24 11.19 -6.94 -22.69
C THR A 24 11.20 -5.74 -21.72
N ALA A 25 10.08 -5.04 -21.53
CA ALA A 25 10.03 -3.82 -20.70
C ALA A 25 10.13 -4.07 -19.19
N VAL A 26 10.16 -5.33 -18.76
CA VAL A 26 10.29 -5.66 -17.33
C VAL A 26 11.77 -5.79 -17.02
N ARG A 27 12.28 -4.91 -16.14
CA ARG A 27 13.67 -4.98 -15.65
C ARG A 27 13.98 -6.32 -14.95
N GLU A 28 12.95 -7.01 -14.49
CA GLU A 28 13.00 -8.33 -13.86
C GLU A 28 12.14 -9.35 -14.63
N ALA A 29 12.33 -10.64 -14.37
CA ALA A 29 11.46 -11.66 -14.97
C ALA A 29 10.00 -11.46 -14.52
N ARG A 30 9.04 -11.54 -15.45
CA ARG A 30 7.61 -11.49 -15.11
C ARG A 30 7.28 -12.55 -14.05
N PRO A 31 6.44 -12.22 -13.04
CA PRO A 31 5.93 -13.19 -12.08
C PRO A 31 5.41 -14.46 -12.77
N PRO A 32 5.65 -15.68 -12.25
CA PRO A 32 5.15 -16.92 -12.84
C PRO A 32 3.63 -16.90 -13.08
N ALA A 33 2.86 -16.34 -12.15
CA ALA A 33 1.41 -16.21 -12.28
C ALA A 33 1.00 -15.31 -13.46
N LEU A 34 1.75 -14.23 -13.70
CA LEU A 34 1.55 -13.33 -14.84
C LEU A 34 1.96 -13.98 -16.17
N ARG A 35 3.00 -14.83 -16.16
CA ARG A 35 3.43 -15.61 -17.35
C ARG A 35 2.46 -16.73 -17.71
N ALA A 36 1.88 -17.38 -16.71
CA ALA A 36 0.92 -18.46 -16.88
C ALA A 36 -0.51 -17.96 -17.14
N ALA A 37 -0.78 -16.68 -16.92
CA ALA A 37 -2.08 -16.07 -17.18
C ALA A 37 -2.45 -16.21 -18.66
N GLN A 38 -3.69 -16.64 -18.91
CA GLN A 38 -4.22 -16.79 -20.26
C GLN A 38 -5.24 -15.67 -20.52
N GLY A 39 -5.24 -15.16 -21.75
CA GLY A 39 -6.16 -14.09 -22.14
C GLY A 39 -5.69 -12.68 -21.81
N PRO A 40 -6.55 -11.67 -22.01
CA PRO A 40 -6.18 -10.27 -21.85
C PRO A 40 -5.90 -9.92 -20.38
N LEU A 41 -4.92 -9.05 -20.18
CA LEU A 41 -4.54 -8.54 -18.87
C LEU A 41 -5.03 -7.09 -18.71
N SER A 42 -5.74 -6.81 -17.61
CA SER A 42 -6.23 -5.47 -17.28
C SER A 42 -5.63 -4.96 -15.97
N PRO A 43 -5.09 -3.74 -15.91
CA PRO A 43 -4.79 -3.07 -14.66
C PRO A 43 -6.07 -2.49 -14.04
N GLU A 44 -6.40 -2.90 -12.83
CA GLU A 44 -7.59 -2.49 -12.08
C GLU A 44 -7.21 -1.98 -10.69
N PHE A 45 -8.18 -1.35 -10.01
CA PHE A 45 -8.02 -0.78 -8.67
C PHE A 45 -6.71 0.02 -8.52
N PRO A 46 -6.57 1.17 -9.19
CA PRO A 46 -5.43 2.05 -8.95
C PRO A 46 -5.42 2.50 -7.49
N LEU A 47 -4.41 2.05 -6.73
CA LEU A 47 -4.22 2.38 -5.33
C LEU A 47 -3.00 3.29 -5.17
N PRO A 48 -3.18 4.52 -4.63
CA PRO A 48 -2.05 5.32 -4.17
C PRO A 48 -1.21 4.55 -3.15
N PHE A 49 0.09 4.39 -3.43
CA PHE A 49 1.02 3.68 -2.56
C PHE A 49 1.81 4.68 -1.71
N HIS A 50 1.57 4.67 -0.41
CA HIS A 50 2.25 5.50 0.56
C HIS A 50 3.21 4.68 1.41
N VAL A 51 4.26 5.34 1.88
CA VAL A 51 5.14 4.83 2.94
C VAL A 51 4.95 5.70 4.17
N LEU A 52 4.81 5.07 5.34
CA LEU A 52 4.85 5.74 6.63
C LEU A 52 6.31 5.72 7.12
N ASP A 53 6.96 6.87 7.11
CA ASP A 53 8.34 7.07 7.56
C ASP A 53 8.35 7.68 8.97
N GLY A 54 9.40 7.39 9.74
CA GLY A 54 9.69 8.11 10.99
C GLY A 54 8.81 7.71 12.17
N ILE A 55 8.33 6.46 12.21
CA ILE A 55 7.61 5.91 13.37
C ILE A 55 8.57 5.68 14.55
N ILE A 56 9.86 5.48 14.28
CA ILE A 56 10.91 5.32 15.29
C ILE A 56 11.11 6.65 16.04
N PRO A 57 11.33 6.63 17.38
CA PRO A 57 11.66 7.82 18.15
C PRO A 57 12.96 8.48 17.66
N SER A 58 12.83 9.39 16.71
CA SER A 58 13.94 10.13 16.07
C SER A 58 13.82 11.64 16.29
N GLY A 59 12.86 12.07 17.11
CA GLY A 59 12.51 13.47 17.34
C GLY A 59 11.72 14.12 16.20
N ARG A 60 11.53 13.44 15.07
CA ARG A 60 10.68 13.89 13.95
C ARG A 60 9.29 13.23 14.07
N PRO A 61 8.19 13.97 13.85
CA PRO A 61 6.87 13.36 13.79
C PRO A 61 6.80 12.39 12.59
N PRO A 62 6.04 11.28 12.71
CA PRO A 62 5.78 10.37 11.60
C PRO A 62 5.21 11.12 10.40
N ARG A 63 5.57 10.69 9.19
CA ARG A 63 5.09 11.29 7.94
C ARG A 63 4.73 10.21 6.95
N THR A 64 3.64 10.43 6.22
CA THR A 64 3.29 9.60 5.08
C THR A 64 3.71 10.28 3.79
N ARG A 65 4.30 9.52 2.88
CA ARG A 65 4.72 10.03 1.58
C ARG A 65 4.15 9.14 0.48
N LEU A 66 3.53 9.76 -0.53
CA LEU A 66 3.15 9.05 -1.75
C LEU A 66 4.43 8.66 -2.49
N THR A 67 4.65 7.36 -2.68
CA THR A 67 5.86 6.83 -3.34
C THR A 67 5.55 6.20 -4.69
N GLY A 68 4.28 5.85 -4.94
CA GLY A 68 3.91 5.07 -6.10
C GLY A 68 2.41 4.97 -6.31
N TRP A 69 2.03 4.25 -7.36
CA TRP A 69 0.70 3.68 -7.52
C TRP A 69 0.82 2.19 -7.73
N ARG A 70 -0.07 1.42 -7.10
CA ARG A 70 -0.21 -0.01 -7.33
C ARG A 70 -1.49 -0.28 -8.11
N PHE A 71 -1.39 -1.11 -9.13
CA PHE A 71 -2.52 -1.61 -9.90
C PHE A 71 -2.61 -3.11 -9.68
N LEU A 72 -3.81 -3.64 -9.42
CA LEU A 72 -4.05 -5.09 -9.42
C LEU A 72 -4.20 -5.56 -10.87
N ILE A 73 -3.41 -6.54 -11.28
CA ILE A 73 -3.45 -7.07 -12.64
C ILE A 73 -4.41 -8.25 -12.68
N ARG A 74 -5.48 -8.10 -13.47
CA ARG A 74 -6.49 -9.14 -13.67
C ARG A 74 -6.25 -9.91 -14.96
N SER A 75 -6.61 -11.19 -14.90
CA SER A 75 -6.77 -12.09 -16.02
C SER A 75 -8.12 -12.77 -15.82
N GLY A 76 -9.12 -12.36 -16.60
CA GLY A 76 -10.51 -12.72 -16.36
C GLY A 76 -10.99 -12.29 -14.97
N ASP A 77 -11.50 -13.24 -14.19
CA ASP A 77 -12.03 -13.02 -12.84
C ASP A 77 -10.96 -13.13 -11.73
N ARG A 78 -9.68 -13.31 -12.08
CA ARG A 78 -8.59 -13.54 -11.12
C ARG A 78 -7.52 -12.45 -11.13
N THR A 79 -7.10 -12.02 -9.94
CA THR A 79 -5.93 -11.16 -9.77
C THR A 79 -4.71 -12.05 -9.81
N VAL A 80 -3.84 -11.84 -10.79
CA VAL A 80 -2.68 -12.69 -11.04
C VAL A 80 -1.37 -12.06 -10.57
N ALA A 81 -1.33 -10.72 -10.45
CA ALA A 81 -0.17 -9.96 -10.01
C ALA A 81 -0.59 -8.55 -9.57
N ALA A 82 0.37 -7.73 -9.16
CA ALA A 82 0.22 -6.28 -9.19
C ALA A 82 1.31 -5.63 -10.05
N ALA A 83 1.11 -4.38 -10.43
CA ALA A 83 2.11 -3.53 -11.06
C ALA A 83 2.28 -2.25 -10.25
N ASP A 84 3.53 -1.92 -9.92
CA ASP A 84 3.85 -0.69 -9.22
C ASP A 84 4.45 0.33 -10.19
N THR A 85 4.08 1.59 -9.98
CA THR A 85 4.71 2.75 -10.60
C THR A 85 5.39 3.59 -9.53
N MET A 86 6.37 4.39 -9.95
CA MET A 86 7.04 5.36 -9.08
C MET A 86 7.12 6.72 -9.76
N LEU A 87 7.25 7.77 -8.95
CA LEU A 87 7.49 9.11 -9.46
C LEU A 87 9.00 9.29 -9.71
N THR A 88 9.37 9.65 -10.94
CA THR A 88 10.73 10.02 -11.34
C THR A 88 10.79 11.51 -11.71
N ALA A 89 11.98 12.02 -12.03
CA ALA A 89 12.14 13.40 -12.51
C ALA A 89 11.33 13.68 -13.79
N ASP A 90 11.11 12.66 -14.63
CA ASP A 90 10.37 12.76 -15.89
C ASP A 90 8.86 12.46 -15.72
N GLY A 91 8.40 12.27 -14.49
CA GLY A 91 7.01 11.93 -14.15
C GLY A 91 6.82 10.48 -13.73
N TRP A 92 5.59 9.97 -13.85
CA TRP A 92 5.27 8.60 -13.43
C TRP A 92 5.81 7.56 -14.40
N ALA A 93 6.56 6.60 -13.88
CA ALA A 93 7.13 5.50 -14.65
C ALA A 93 6.80 4.14 -14.03
N PHE A 94 6.76 3.10 -14.86
CA PHE A 94 6.66 1.71 -14.42
C PHE A 94 7.88 1.35 -13.56
N SER A 95 7.63 0.67 -12.45
CA SER A 95 8.67 0.16 -11.56
C SER A 95 8.90 -1.33 -11.77
N HIS A 96 7.96 -2.16 -11.33
CA HIS A 96 8.05 -3.61 -11.43
C HIS A 96 6.67 -4.26 -11.30
N PHE A 97 6.61 -5.55 -11.64
CA PHE A 97 5.46 -6.39 -11.30
C PHE A 97 5.71 -7.04 -9.94
N CYS A 98 4.67 -7.14 -9.13
CA CYS A 98 4.73 -7.69 -7.79
C CYS A 98 3.94 -9.01 -7.71
N GLU A 99 4.44 -9.93 -6.90
CA GLU A 99 3.76 -11.16 -6.53
C GLU A 99 3.77 -11.39 -5.02
N GLY A 100 3.10 -12.46 -4.59
CA GLY A 100 3.09 -12.89 -3.20
C GLY A 100 1.77 -12.64 -2.47
N PRO A 101 1.75 -12.87 -1.14
CA PRO A 101 0.51 -12.99 -0.36
C PRO A 101 -0.28 -11.68 -0.30
N TYR A 102 0.40 -10.53 -0.40
CA TYR A 102 -0.24 -9.23 -0.36
C TYR A 102 -1.19 -8.98 -1.54
N ILE A 103 -1.08 -9.71 -2.65
CA ILE A 103 -2.00 -9.55 -3.79
C ILE A 103 -3.40 -10.03 -3.43
N ALA A 104 -3.52 -11.31 -3.04
CA ALA A 104 -4.80 -11.89 -2.61
C ALA A 104 -5.33 -11.20 -1.35
N SER A 105 -4.43 -10.81 -0.44
CA SER A 105 -4.80 -10.07 0.76
C SER A 105 -5.37 -8.68 0.45
N SER A 106 -4.79 -7.94 -0.49
CA SER A 106 -5.29 -6.62 -0.90
C SER A 106 -6.67 -6.75 -1.52
N GLU A 107 -6.87 -7.75 -2.38
CA GLU A 107 -8.16 -8.02 -3.02
C GLU A 107 -9.24 -8.34 -1.98
N LEU A 108 -8.93 -9.19 -0.99
CA LEU A 108 -9.86 -9.51 0.10
C LEU A 108 -10.22 -8.26 0.91
N ALA A 109 -9.24 -7.45 1.28
CA ALA A 109 -9.46 -6.22 2.05
C ALA A 109 -10.31 -5.19 1.26
N LEU A 110 -10.08 -5.06 -0.05
CA LEU A 110 -10.91 -4.22 -0.92
C LEU A 110 -12.36 -4.70 -0.97
N ARG A 111 -12.60 -6.01 -1.15
CA ARG A 111 -13.96 -6.59 -1.12
C ARG A 111 -14.67 -6.34 0.22
N GLN A 112 -13.95 -6.48 1.33
CA GLN A 112 -14.48 -6.17 2.66
C GLN A 112 -14.84 -4.69 2.80
N ALA A 113 -13.99 -3.80 2.28
CA ALA A 113 -14.23 -2.36 2.30
C ALA A 113 -15.42 -1.95 1.43
N GLU A 114 -15.62 -2.57 0.27
CA GLU A 114 -16.81 -2.38 -0.58
C GLU A 114 -18.11 -2.82 0.10
N ALA A 115 -18.06 -3.80 1.01
CA ALA A 115 -19.22 -4.22 1.78
C ALA A 115 -19.62 -3.22 2.88
N MET A 116 -18.75 -2.25 3.20
CA MET A 116 -19.04 -1.25 4.23
C MET A 116 -20.11 -0.24 3.77
N THR A 117 -20.84 0.31 4.73
CA THR A 117 -21.86 1.35 4.48
C THR A 117 -21.23 2.68 4.12
N LYS A 118 -20.12 3.02 4.78
CA LYS A 118 -19.40 4.26 4.58
C LYS A 118 -18.49 4.17 3.35
N ARG A 119 -18.43 5.26 2.58
CA ARG A 119 -17.56 5.35 1.41
C ARG A 119 -16.17 5.83 1.83
N TYR A 120 -15.16 5.11 1.37
CA TYR A 120 -13.76 5.42 1.64
C TYR A 120 -12.97 5.51 0.33
N GLN A 121 -11.88 6.27 0.37
CA GLN A 121 -10.86 6.24 -0.68
C GLN A 121 -9.78 5.21 -0.29
N PRO A 122 -9.63 4.11 -1.04
CA PRO A 122 -8.64 3.09 -0.72
C PRO A 122 -7.23 3.55 -1.15
N ARG A 123 -6.26 3.35 -0.26
CA ARG A 123 -4.83 3.62 -0.44
C ARG A 123 -4.05 2.44 0.13
N LEU A 124 -2.81 2.25 -0.32
CA LEU A 124 -1.87 1.36 0.36
C LEU A 124 -0.96 2.18 1.24
N LEU A 125 -0.68 1.67 2.44
CA LEU A 125 0.26 2.25 3.38
C LEU A 125 1.24 1.16 3.83
N SER A 126 2.48 1.28 3.37
CA SER A 126 3.60 0.46 3.79
C SER A 126 4.20 1.00 5.07
N VAL A 127 4.54 0.09 5.99
CA VAL A 127 5.30 0.36 7.21
C VAL A 127 6.57 -0.50 7.15
N PRO A 128 7.63 -0.01 6.48
CA PRO A 128 8.83 -0.79 6.21
C PRO A 128 9.48 -1.36 7.47
N GLU A 129 9.50 -0.59 8.56
CA GLU A 129 10.12 -0.98 9.83
C GLU A 129 9.45 -2.20 10.48
N LEU A 130 8.22 -2.54 10.06
CA LEU A 130 7.49 -3.73 10.51
C LEU A 130 7.26 -4.74 9.38
N TYR A 131 7.84 -4.51 8.19
CA TYR A 131 7.58 -5.31 6.97
C TYR A 131 6.09 -5.51 6.68
N MET A 132 5.29 -4.52 7.03
CA MET A 132 3.83 -4.60 7.06
C MET A 132 3.23 -3.72 5.96
N LEU A 133 2.22 -4.25 5.27
CA LEU A 133 1.41 -3.48 4.34
C LEU A 133 -0.03 -3.39 4.87
N THR A 134 -0.66 -2.23 4.70
CA THR A 134 -2.05 -2.02 5.11
C THR A 134 -2.86 -1.41 3.98
N LEU A 135 -4.15 -1.78 3.90
CA LEU A 135 -5.13 -1.01 3.16
C LEU A 135 -5.58 0.15 4.07
N TRP A 136 -5.25 1.36 3.66
CA TRP A 136 -5.66 2.60 4.31
C TRP A 136 -6.94 3.10 3.64
N LEU A 137 -8.03 3.13 4.41
CA LEU A 137 -9.34 3.63 4.00
C LEU A 137 -9.48 5.06 4.50
N HIS A 138 -9.26 6.01 3.59
CA HIS A 138 -9.30 7.43 3.90
C HIS A 138 -10.72 8.00 3.83
N ASP A 139 -11.10 8.74 4.86
CA ASP A 139 -12.42 9.35 5.09
C ASP A 139 -12.50 10.82 4.65
N GLY A 140 -11.49 11.32 3.94
CA GLY A 140 -11.47 12.70 3.47
C GLY A 140 -12.25 12.94 2.18
N PRO A 141 -12.43 14.22 1.80
CA PRO A 141 -13.04 14.59 0.52
C PRO A 141 -12.25 13.97 -0.63
N ALA A 142 -12.95 13.65 -1.72
CA ALA A 142 -12.36 13.15 -2.97
C ALA A 142 -11.58 14.25 -3.72
N ALA A 143 -10.64 14.90 -3.04
CA ALA A 143 -9.66 15.78 -3.65
C ALA A 143 -8.49 14.93 -4.17
N GLY A 144 -7.86 15.38 -5.26
CA GLY A 144 -6.78 14.67 -5.94
C GLY A 144 -5.67 14.23 -4.98
N VAL A 145 -5.07 13.07 -5.27
CA VAL A 145 -3.98 12.45 -4.50
C VAL A 145 -2.65 13.24 -4.60
N ASP A 146 -2.72 14.49 -5.05
CA ASP A 146 -1.57 15.40 -5.22
C ASP A 146 -1.18 16.11 -3.92
N ALA A 147 -1.87 15.82 -2.81
CA ALA A 147 -1.52 16.33 -1.50
C ALA A 147 -0.27 15.62 -0.97
N SER A 148 0.88 16.27 -1.17
CA SER A 148 2.11 16.11 -0.42
C SER A 148 1.84 15.91 1.08
N GLU A 149 2.49 14.90 1.65
CA GLU A 149 2.56 14.60 3.09
C GLU A 149 1.27 14.81 3.90
N THR A 150 0.27 13.95 3.69
CA THR A 150 -0.96 13.95 4.52
C THR A 150 -0.97 12.76 5.46
N MET A 151 -0.66 13.01 6.73
CA MET A 151 -0.81 12.00 7.79
C MET A 151 -2.24 11.42 7.77
N PRO A 152 -2.41 10.11 8.00
CA PRO A 152 -3.73 9.51 8.09
C PRO A 152 -4.56 10.22 9.15
N LEU A 153 -5.82 10.51 8.83
CA LEU A 153 -6.72 11.14 9.79
C LEU A 153 -6.99 10.17 10.94
N PRO A 154 -7.18 10.66 12.18
CA PRO A 154 -7.51 9.78 13.32
C PRO A 154 -8.74 8.88 13.08
N THR A 155 -9.68 9.32 12.22
CA THR A 155 -10.90 8.62 11.83
C THR A 155 -10.74 7.67 10.65
N ASP A 156 -9.61 7.72 9.94
CA ASP A 156 -9.30 6.78 8.87
C ASP A 156 -9.16 5.37 9.45
N LEU A 157 -9.39 4.36 8.60
CA LEU A 157 -9.18 2.97 8.97
C LEU A 157 -7.91 2.43 8.32
N LEU A 158 -7.16 1.66 9.08
CA LEU A 158 -6.05 0.84 8.62
C LEU A 158 -6.48 -0.63 8.73
N VAL A 159 -6.42 -1.35 7.62
CA VAL A 159 -6.69 -2.79 7.55
C VAL A 159 -5.36 -3.49 7.25
N PRO A 160 -4.71 -4.11 8.25
CA PRO A 160 -3.48 -4.88 8.07
C PRO A 160 -3.66 -6.00 7.04
N LEU A 161 -2.79 -6.08 6.05
CA LEU A 161 -2.79 -7.16 5.08
C LEU A 161 -2.06 -8.39 5.64
N ALA A 162 -2.35 -9.57 5.11
CA ALA A 162 -1.66 -10.80 5.43
C ALA A 162 -0.41 -10.99 4.56
N PRO A 163 0.73 -11.38 5.15
CA PRO A 163 0.95 -11.60 6.57
C PRO A 163 1.08 -10.30 7.36
N ALA A 164 0.41 -10.22 8.52
CA ALA A 164 0.61 -9.11 9.47
C ALA A 164 1.65 -9.51 10.54
N PRO A 165 2.36 -8.55 11.14
CA PRO A 165 3.27 -8.81 12.25
C PRO A 165 2.57 -9.50 13.44
N PRO A 166 3.29 -10.27 14.26
CA PRO A 166 2.73 -10.94 15.44
C PRO A 166 1.95 -9.98 16.35
N GLY A 167 0.75 -10.38 16.77
CA GLY A 167 -0.12 -9.55 17.60
C GLY A 167 -0.84 -8.42 16.85
N ILE A 168 -0.82 -8.42 15.51
CA ILE A 168 -1.69 -7.60 14.67
C ILE A 168 -2.58 -8.56 13.86
N ALA A 169 -3.89 -8.38 13.95
CA ALA A 169 -4.83 -9.21 13.20
C ALA A 169 -4.94 -8.74 11.75
N SER A 170 -4.56 -9.58 10.78
CA SER A 170 -4.82 -9.31 9.37
C SER A 170 -6.32 -9.18 9.11
N HIS A 171 -6.69 -8.32 8.15
CA HIS A 171 -8.06 -8.09 7.68
C HIS A 171 -9.03 -7.53 8.72
N ARG A 172 -8.55 -7.16 9.91
CA ARG A 172 -9.34 -6.45 10.91
C ARG A 172 -9.17 -4.94 10.71
N PRO A 173 -10.25 -4.17 10.45
CA PRO A 173 -10.14 -2.71 10.42
C PRO A 173 -9.84 -2.15 11.81
N HIS A 174 -8.86 -1.25 11.88
CA HIS A 174 -8.52 -0.47 13.06
C HIS A 174 -8.58 1.01 12.74
N ARG A 175 -9.03 1.86 13.67
CA ARG A 175 -8.84 3.31 13.48
C ARG A 175 -7.37 3.64 13.57
N VAL A 176 -6.93 4.64 12.82
CA VAL A 176 -5.56 5.16 12.91
C VAL A 176 -5.21 5.53 14.36
N ALA A 177 -6.14 6.19 15.07
CA ALA A 177 -5.95 6.58 16.47
C ALA A 177 -5.65 5.39 17.41
N ASP A 178 -6.13 4.19 17.08
CA ASP A 178 -5.96 3.00 17.90
C ASP A 178 -4.71 2.20 17.50
N LEU A 179 -4.45 2.07 16.19
CA LEU A 179 -3.35 1.24 15.68
C LEU A 179 -2.00 1.95 15.68
N LEU A 180 -1.96 3.23 15.29
CA LEU A 180 -0.68 3.95 15.11
C LEU A 180 0.16 3.99 16.40
N PRO A 181 -0.41 4.25 17.59
CA PRO A 181 0.34 4.19 18.85
C PRO A 181 0.94 2.80 19.14
N LEU A 182 0.26 1.72 18.76
CA LEU A 182 0.77 0.36 18.91
C LEU A 182 1.96 0.08 17.98
N LEU A 183 1.92 0.59 16.75
CA LEU A 183 3.06 0.48 15.82
C LEU A 183 4.28 1.24 16.36
N THR A 184 4.07 2.46 16.85
CA THR A 184 5.12 3.26 17.49
C THR A 184 5.71 2.55 18.70
N HIS A 185 4.88 2.02 19.60
CA HIS A 185 5.37 1.32 20.78
C HIS A 185 6.26 0.10 20.42
N ARG A 186 5.94 -0.66 19.37
CA ARG A 186 6.77 -1.80 18.97
C ARG A 186 8.14 -1.41 18.42
N LEU A 187 8.22 -0.22 17.82
CA LEU A 187 9.43 0.28 17.17
C LEU A 187 10.30 1.10 18.12
N THR A 188 9.78 1.49 19.29
CA THR A 188 10.57 2.09 20.36
C THR A 188 11.48 1.02 20.97
N PRO A 189 12.82 1.19 20.90
CA PRO A 189 13.75 0.30 21.60
C PRO A 189 13.44 0.34 23.11
N PRO A 190 13.54 -0.79 23.83
CA PRO A 190 13.47 -0.74 25.29
C PRO A 190 14.57 0.20 25.79
N ALA A 191 14.21 1.16 26.64
CA ALA A 191 15.19 1.98 27.34
C ALA A 191 16.00 1.05 28.25
N VAL A 192 17.14 0.57 27.76
CA VAL A 192 18.06 -0.20 28.59
C VAL A 192 18.66 0.80 29.57
N PRO A 193 18.40 0.70 30.88
CA PRO A 193 19.14 1.50 31.83
C PRO A 193 20.60 1.09 31.68
N LEU A 194 21.44 2.03 31.26
CA LEU A 194 22.89 1.88 31.31
C LEU A 194 23.25 1.54 32.75
N LEU A 195 23.50 0.25 33.01
CA LEU A 195 24.13 -0.20 34.24
C LEU A 195 25.43 0.59 34.35
N SER A 196 25.43 1.57 35.25
CA SER A 196 26.60 2.36 35.58
C SER A 196 27.67 1.37 36.02
N GLN A 197 28.71 1.18 35.22
CA GLN A 197 29.86 0.38 35.64
C GLN A 197 30.45 1.05 36.89
N PRO A 198 30.60 0.34 38.02
CA PRO A 198 31.30 0.88 39.17
C PRO A 198 32.79 1.08 38.84
N ALA A 199 33.36 2.08 39.50
CA ALA A 199 34.65 2.71 39.27
C ALA A 199 35.87 1.79 39.38
#